data_AF-A0A117M1E8-F1
#
_entry.id   AF-A0A117M1E8-F1
#
_cell.length_a   1.000
_cell.length_b   1.000
_cell.length_c   1.000
_cell.angle_alpha   90.00
_cell.angle_beta   90.00
_cell.angle_gamma   90.00
#
_symmetry.space_group_name_H-M   'P 1'
#
loop_
_entity.id
_entity.type
_entity.pdbx_description
1 polymer ?
#
loop_
_entity_poly.entity_id
_entity_poly.type
_entity_poly.pdbx_seq_one_letter_code
_entity_poly.pdbx_strand_id
1 'polypeptide(L)' 'TLYLLNISGDPLNTLWGMDKIILGLILGTVTFYLSVLTDKSIKKANDDQVLVYYQKVILPMLYLSILSFIFYLITS' A
#
# COMPACT_ATOMS: atom_id res chain seq x y z
N THR A 1 -8.80 -7.96 21.30
CA THR A 1 -7.46 -8.52 21.04
C THR A 1 -6.41 -7.46 20.74
N LEU A 2 -6.64 -6.45 19.87
CA LEU A 2 -5.65 -5.38 19.60
C LEU A 2 -5.45 -4.36 20.75
N TYR A 3 -6.52 -3.99 21.48
CA TYR A 3 -6.45 -3.09 22.64
C TYR A 3 -5.71 -3.70 23.85
N LEU A 4 -5.81 -5.02 24.02
CA LEU A 4 -5.18 -5.77 25.11
C LEU A 4 -3.65 -5.87 24.98
N LEU A 5 -3.12 -5.64 23.77
CA LEU A 5 -1.68 -5.69 23.48
C LEU A 5 -0.97 -4.33 23.67
N ASN A 6 -1.69 -3.26 24.07
CA ASN A 6 -1.16 -1.88 24.13
C ASN A 6 -0.58 -1.36 22.80
N ILE A 7 -0.88 -2.04 21.69
CA ILE A 7 -0.38 -1.67 20.36
C ILE A 7 -1.18 -0.49 19.77
N SER A 8 -2.45 -0.39 20.16
CA SER A 8 -3.39 0.65 19.70
C SER A 8 -3.70 1.62 20.84
N GLY A 9 -3.31 2.89 20.68
CA GLY A 9 -3.54 3.96 21.66
C GLY A 9 -2.31 4.42 22.45
N ASP A 10 -1.13 3.84 22.23
CA ASP A 10 0.12 4.33 22.81
C ASP A 10 0.60 5.59 22.06
N PRO A 11 0.85 6.73 22.75
CA PRO A 11 1.37 7.96 22.13
C PRO A 11 2.64 7.74 21.28
N LEU A 12 3.46 6.75 21.63
CA LEU A 12 4.70 6.41 20.91
C LEU A 12 4.46 5.70 19.56
N ASN A 13 3.25 5.19 19.34
CA ASN A 13 2.86 4.46 18.13
C ASN A 13 1.97 5.28 17.18
N THR A 14 1.94 6.60 17.38
CA THR A 14 1.27 7.53 16.48
C THR A 14 2.25 8.07 15.43
N LEU A 15 1.80 8.19 14.19
CA LEU A 15 2.44 8.94 13.12
C LEU A 15 1.46 10.03 12.71
N TRP A 16 1.88 11.31 12.80
CA TRP A 16 1.02 12.47 12.53
C TRP A 16 -0.30 12.50 13.34
N GLY A 17 -0.28 11.97 14.57
CA GLY A 17 -1.46 11.95 15.45
C GLY A 17 -2.46 10.83 15.15
N MET A 18 -2.17 9.93 14.20
CA MET A 18 -2.96 8.74 13.94
C MET A 18 -2.14 7.46 14.18
N ASP A 19 -2.81 6.39 14.60
CA ASP A 19 -2.20 5.09 14.83
C ASP A 19 -1.51 4.57 13.55
N LYS A 20 -0.23 4.20 13.65
CA LYS A 20 0.60 3.73 12.53
C LYS A 20 0.01 2.53 11.79
N ILE A 21 -0.65 1.61 12.50
CA ILE A 21 -1.23 0.41 11.90
C ILE A 21 -2.47 0.79 11.09
N ILE A 22 -3.33 1.63 11.65
CA ILE A 22 -4.52 2.12 10.94
C ILE A 22 -4.11 2.90 9.69
N LEU A 23 -3.13 3.80 9.81
CA LEU A 23 -2.58 4.54 8.67
C LEU A 23 -2.04 3.61 7.59
N GLY A 24 -1.21 2.63 7.98
CA GLY A 24 -0.63 1.66 7.06
C GLY A 24 -1.69 0.79 6.38
N LEU A 25 -2.74 0.40 7.09
CA LEU A 25 -3.86 -0.36 6.54
C LEU A 25 -4.62 0.44 5.48
N ILE A 26 -4.98 1.69 5.79
CA ILE A 26 -5.71 2.56 4.87
C ILE A 26 -4.88 2.80 3.61
N LEU A 27 -3.65 3.26 3.77
CA LEU A 27 -2.79 3.61 2.65
C LEU A 27 -2.35 2.40 1.84
N GLY A 28 -2.08 1.27 2.50
CA GLY A 28 -1.78 0.00 1.86
C GLY A 28 -2.95 -0.49 1.00
N THR A 29 -4.18 -0.41 1.53
CA THR A 29 -5.40 -0.82 0.80
C THR A 29 -5.66 0.07 -0.40
N VAL A 30 -5.57 1.40 -0.23
CA VAL A 30 -5.75 2.36 -1.33
C VAL A 30 -4.70 2.14 -2.42
N THR A 31 -3.43 2.00 -2.04
CA THR A 31 -2.33 1.75 -2.97
C THR A 31 -2.47 0.42 -3.71
N PHE A 32 -2.88 -0.63 -3.01
CA PHE A 32 -3.17 -1.92 -3.61
C PHE A 32 -4.32 -1.82 -4.63
N TYR A 33 -5.41 -1.14 -4.28
CA TYR A 33 -6.53 -0.93 -5.19
C TYR A 33 -6.10 -0.15 -6.46
N LEU A 34 -5.30 0.91 -6.30
CA LEU A 34 -4.74 1.66 -7.43
C LEU A 34 -3.88 0.76 -8.33
N SER A 35 -3.07 -0.14 -7.76
CA SER A 35 -2.25 -1.06 -8.56
C SER A 35 -3.09 -1.99 -9.45
N VAL A 36 -4.25 -2.44 -8.96
CA VAL A 36 -5.21 -3.26 -9.73
C VAL A 36 -5.89 -2.45 -10.83
N LEU A 37 -6.22 -1.17 -10.57
CA LEU A 37 -6.74 -0.29 -11.60
C LEU A 37 -5.71 -0.04 -12.70
N THR A 38 -4.45 0.18 -12.33
CA THR A 38 -3.35 0.30 -13.28
C THR A 38 -3.19 -0.97 -14.12
N ASP A 39 -3.26 -2.16 -13.52
CA ASP A 39 -3.21 -3.43 -14.26
C ASP A 39 -4.30 -3.52 -15.33
N LYS A 40 -5.54 -3.14 -14.97
CA LYS A 40 -6.68 -3.12 -15.90
C LYS A 40 -6.51 -2.08 -17.00
N SER A 41 -6.05 -0.87 -16.66
CA SER A 41 -5.82 0.21 -17.63
C SER A 41 -4.74 -0.16 -18.64
N ILE A 42 -3.66 -0.79 -18.18
CA ILE A 42 -2.56 -1.27 -19.04
C ILE A 42 -3.06 -2.34 -20.01
N LYS A 43 -3.82 -3.33 -19.52
CA LYS A 43 -4.42 -4.36 -20.38
C LYS A 43 -5.36 -3.75 -21.41
N LYS A 44 -6.24 -2.85 -20.99
CA LYS A 44 -7.18 -2.17 -21.89
C LYS A 44 -6.47 -1.36 -23.00
N ALA A 45 -5.30 -0.80 -22.70
CA ALA A 45 -4.47 -0.09 -23.68
C ALA A 45 -3.67 -1.02 -24.60
N ASN A 46 -3.60 -2.32 -24.29
CA ASN A 46 -2.79 -3.32 -24.98
C ASN A 46 -3.68 -4.46 -25.53
N ASP A 47 -4.85 -4.14 -26.09
CA ASP A 47 -5.81 -5.10 -26.66
C ASP A 47 -6.20 -6.25 -25.70
N ASP A 48 -6.38 -5.91 -24.42
CA ASP A 48 -6.65 -6.83 -23.31
C ASP A 48 -5.53 -7.87 -23.05
N GLN A 49 -4.37 -7.69 -23.65
CA GLN A 49 -3.20 -8.53 -23.44
C GLN A 49 -2.35 -8.02 -22.27
N VAL A 50 -1.78 -8.95 -21.51
CA VAL A 50 -0.79 -8.63 -20.48
C VAL A 50 0.50 -8.13 -21.13
N LEU A 51 1.03 -7.01 -20.62
CA LEU A 51 2.26 -6.40 -21.14
C LEU A 51 3.50 -7.16 -20.65
N VAL A 52 3.45 -7.67 -19.42
CA VAL A 52 4.53 -8.45 -18.79
C VAL A 52 3.95 -9.67 -18.07
N TYR A 53 4.68 -10.79 -18.07
CA TYR A 53 4.32 -11.95 -17.24
C TYR A 53 4.22 -11.57 -15.77
N TYR A 54 3.18 -12.05 -15.08
CA TYR A 54 2.89 -11.73 -13.69
C TYR A 54 2.61 -10.24 -13.39
N GLN A 55 2.23 -9.43 -14.38
CA GLN A 55 1.87 -8.01 -14.20
C GLN A 55 0.92 -7.76 -13.01
N LYS A 56 -0.10 -8.61 -12.83
CA LYS A 56 -1.06 -8.54 -11.72
C LYS A 56 -0.46 -8.71 -10.31
N VAL A 57 0.78 -9.22 -10.22
CA VAL A 57 1.54 -9.39 -8.97
C VAL A 57 2.63 -8.32 -8.85
N ILE A 58 3.35 -8.08 -9.96
CA ILE A 58 4.43 -7.10 -10.02
C ILE A 58 3.92 -5.69 -9.69
N LEU A 59 2.77 -5.29 -10.24
CA LEU A 59 2.22 -3.96 -10.01
C LEU A 59 1.88 -3.71 -8.52
N PRO A 60 1.11 -4.59 -7.84
CA PRO A 60 0.92 -4.45 -6.39
C PRO A 60 2.22 -4.40 -5.59
N MET A 61 3.18 -5.29 -5.88
CA MET A 61 4.46 -5.31 -5.16
C MET A 61 5.27 -4.03 -5.38
N LEU A 62 5.31 -3.52 -6.61
CA LEU A 62 6.02 -2.29 -6.96
C LEU A 62 5.39 -1.07 -6.27
N TYR A 63 4.06 -0.95 -6.34
CA TYR A 63 3.33 0.15 -5.71
C TYR A 63 3.50 0.16 -4.18
N LEU A 64 3.40 -1.00 -3.52
CA LEU A 64 3.60 -1.11 -2.07
C LEU A 64 5.06 -0.85 -1.67
N SER A 65 6.02 -1.26 -2.50
CA SER A 65 7.45 -0.99 -2.26
C SER A 65 7.75 0.51 -2.37
N ILE A 66 7.19 1.19 -3.39
CA ILE A 66 7.30 2.65 -3.54
C ILE A 66 6.66 3.36 -2.35
N LEU A 67 5.46 2.95 -1.94
CA LEU A 67 4.81 3.51 -0.75
C LEU A 67 5.68 3.36 0.50
N SER A 68 6.24 2.17 0.70
CA SER A 68 7.13 1.89 1.83
C SER A 68 8.39 2.76 1.79
N PHE A 69 8.97 2.97 0.60
CA PHE A 69 10.11 3.85 0.41
C PHE A 69 9.78 5.33 0.69
N ILE A 70 8.62 5.81 0.23
CA ILE A 70 8.13 7.16 0.53
C ILE A 70 7.96 7.34 2.05
N PHE A 71 7.35 6.37 2.73
CA PHE A 71 7.20 6.40 4.19
C PHE A 71 8.54 6.41 4.92
N TYR A 72 9.51 5.64 4.42
CA TYR A 72 10.87 5.66 4.95
C TYR A 72 11.51 7.05 4.83
N LEU A 73 11.38 7.73 3.69
CA LEU A 73 11.94 9.07 3.48
C LEU A 73 11.27 10.16 4.33
N ILE A 74 9.99 10.02 4.63
CA ILE A 74 9.24 11.00 5.42
C ILE A 74 9.45 10.79 6.93
N THR A 75 9.75 9.56 7.34
CA THR A 75 9.93 9.19 8.77
C THR A 75 11.40 9.20 9.20
N SER A 76 12.35 9.11 8.26
CA SER A 76 13.80 9.27 8.51
C SER A 76 14.18 10.73 8.64
#